data_AF-A0A6P0WKS6-F1
#
_entry.id   AF-A0A6P0WKS6-F1
#
_cell.length_a   1.000
_cell.length_b   1.000
_cell.length_c   1.000
_cell.angle_alpha   90.00
_cell.angle_beta   90.00
_cell.angle_gamma   90.00
#
_symmetry.space_group_name_H-M   'P 1'
#
loop_
_entity.id
_entity.type
_entity.pdbx_description
1 polymer ?
#
loop_
_entity_poly.entity_id
_entity_poly.type
_entity_poly.pdbx_seq_one_letter_code
_entity_poly.pdbx_strand_id
1 'polypeptide(L)'
;MKKQEFMEKSLRELEALTGASYTHWMRYFNGGNSPTLTTLEKYSDALDVPLGELCEWVAERRDTTMKRLKRSRHPAQTAQAG
;
A
#
# COMPACT_ATOMS: atom_id res chain seq x y z
N MET A 1 -8.39 13.84 -1.69
CA MET A 1 -8.77 12.51 -2.27
C MET A 1 -9.55 11.65 -1.24
N LYS A 2 -10.34 10.62 -1.65
CA LYS A 2 -11.03 9.68 -0.72
C LYS A 2 -10.25 8.38 -0.49
N LYS A 3 -10.48 7.71 0.65
CA LYS A 3 -9.84 6.43 1.02
C LYS A 3 -9.95 5.35 -0.06
N GLN A 4 -11.16 5.05 -0.53
CA GLN A 4 -11.37 3.98 -1.50
C GLN A 4 -10.57 4.22 -2.78
N GLU A 5 -10.53 5.47 -3.25
CA GLU A 5 -9.75 5.87 -4.42
C GLU A 5 -8.25 5.61 -4.20
N PHE A 6 -7.71 5.97 -3.03
CA PHE A 6 -6.32 5.64 -2.67
C PHE A 6 -6.05 4.14 -2.69
N MET A 7 -6.97 3.32 -2.19
CA MET A 7 -6.81 1.87 -2.09
C MET A 7 -6.81 1.19 -3.46
N GLU A 8 -7.56 1.75 -4.41
CA GLU A 8 -7.72 1.22 -5.76
C GLU A 8 -6.66 1.71 -6.75
N LYS A 9 -6.06 2.89 -6.52
CA LYS A 9 -4.98 3.42 -7.38
C LYS A 9 -3.83 2.42 -7.51
N SER A 10 -3.38 2.23 -8.75
CA SER A 10 -2.15 1.49 -9.05
C SER A 10 -0.92 2.19 -8.47
N LEU A 11 0.17 1.44 -8.32
CA LEU A 11 1.43 2.02 -7.82
C LEU A 11 2.01 3.05 -8.79
N ARG A 12 1.71 2.96 -10.09
CA ARG A 12 2.11 3.95 -11.11
C ARG A 12 1.31 5.25 -10.98
N GLU A 13 0.03 5.17 -10.66
CA GLU A 13 -0.78 6.36 -10.37
C GLU A 13 -0.32 7.04 -9.09
N LEU A 14 0.00 6.26 -8.04
CA LEU A 14 0.58 6.82 -6.83
C LEU A 14 1.94 7.48 -7.11
N GLU A 15 2.78 6.89 -7.96
CA GLU A 15 4.03 7.48 -8.40
C GLU A 15 3.81 8.82 -9.13
N ALA A 16 2.85 8.87 -10.06
CA ALA A 16 2.53 10.09 -10.80
C ALA A 16 2.02 11.22 -9.88
N LEU A 17 1.25 10.87 -8.84
CA LEU A 17 0.70 11.86 -7.91
C LEU A 17 1.73 12.34 -6.87
N THR A 18 2.53 11.41 -6.33
CA THR A 18 3.41 11.69 -5.17
C THR A 18 4.87 11.95 -5.54
N GLY A 19 5.26 11.68 -6.78
CA GLY A 19 6.65 11.70 -7.23
C GLY A 19 7.52 10.57 -6.64
N ALA A 20 6.94 9.69 -5.82
CA ALA A 20 7.65 8.56 -5.25
C ALA A 20 7.68 7.39 -6.22
N SER A 21 8.85 6.79 -6.44
CA SER A 21 8.97 5.77 -7.48
C SER A 21 8.07 4.56 -7.24
N TYR A 22 7.64 3.91 -8.33
CA TYR A 22 6.90 2.66 -8.28
C TYR A 22 7.56 1.63 -7.34
N THR A 23 8.89 1.51 -7.42
CA THR A 23 9.68 0.58 -6.61
C THR A 23 9.61 0.91 -5.13
N HIS A 24 9.54 2.20 -4.78
CA HIS A 24 9.36 2.64 -3.39
C HIS A 24 8.02 2.15 -2.85
N TRP A 25 6.93 2.45 -3.54
CA TRP A 25 5.59 2.01 -3.16
C TRP A 25 5.46 0.49 -3.11
N MET A 26 6.00 -0.20 -4.11
CA MET A 26 6.01 -1.67 -4.17
C MET A 26 6.73 -2.27 -2.97
N ARG A 27 7.93 -1.79 -2.64
CA ARG A 27 8.69 -2.29 -1.48
C ARG A 27 7.93 -2.06 -0.19
N TYR A 28 7.34 -0.88 -0.03
CA TYR A 28 6.61 -0.55 1.18
C TYR A 28 5.41 -1.49 1.42
N PHE A 29 4.52 -1.63 0.43
CA PHE A 29 3.33 -2.46 0.58
C PHE A 29 3.64 -3.96 0.66
N ASN A 30 4.77 -4.40 0.11
CA ASN A 30 5.24 -5.79 0.20
C ASN A 30 6.07 -6.10 1.47
N GLY A 31 5.98 -5.26 2.51
CA GLY A 31 6.56 -5.53 3.82
C GLY A 31 7.97 -4.97 4.03
N GLY A 32 8.48 -4.14 3.12
CA GLY A 32 9.72 -3.40 3.29
C GLY A 32 9.61 -2.26 4.30
N ASN A 33 10.60 -1.36 4.26
CA ASN A 33 10.70 -0.23 5.17
C ASN A 33 9.53 0.72 5.01
N SER A 34 9.01 1.21 6.14
CA SER A 34 7.97 2.23 6.14
C SER A 34 8.53 3.58 5.69
N PRO A 35 7.75 4.39 4.94
CA PRO A 35 8.13 5.77 4.67
C PRO A 35 8.26 6.52 5.99
N THR A 36 9.16 7.51 6.03
CA THR A 36 9.30 8.39 7.19
C THR A 36 8.08 9.30 7.29
N LEU A 37 7.86 9.90 8.47
CA LEU A 37 6.78 10.88 8.64
C LEU A 37 6.91 12.05 7.66
N THR A 38 8.11 12.57 7.46
CA THR A 38 8.40 13.63 6.47
C THR A 38 8.07 13.22 5.04
N THR A 39 8.24 11.95 4.70
CA THR A 39 7.83 11.43 3.39
C THR A 39 6.31 11.36 3.28
N LEU A 40 5.62 10.93 4.34
CA LEU A 40 4.15 10.90 4.39
C LEU A 40 3.53 12.30 4.36
N GLU A 41 4.16 13.31 4.97
CA GLU A 41 3.77 14.72 4.88
C GLU A 41 3.77 15.22 3.43
N LYS A 42 4.83 14.90 2.67
CA LYS A 42 4.89 15.26 1.24
C LYS A 42 3.79 14.58 0.43
N TYR A 43 3.46 13.34 0.77
CA TYR A 43 2.39 12.60 0.11
C TYR A 43 1.01 13.13 0.51
N SER A 44 0.82 13.55 1.76
CA SER A 44 -0.43 14.13 2.24
C SER A 44 -0.75 15.41 1.48
N ASP A 45 0.27 16.26 1.28
CA ASP A 45 0.14 17.48 0.48
C ASP A 45 -0.16 17.17 -0.99
N ALA A 46 0.58 16.24 -1.59
CA ALA A 46 0.42 15.88 -3.01
C ALA A 46 -0.92 15.20 -3.32
N LEU A 47 -1.48 14.46 -2.36
CA LEU A 47 -2.72 13.72 -2.50
C LEU A 47 -3.96 14.50 -2.04
N ASP A 48 -3.76 15.67 -1.44
CA ASP A 48 -4.79 16.46 -0.77
C ASP A 48 -5.58 15.58 0.22
N VAL A 49 -4.86 15.00 1.18
CA VAL A 49 -5.37 14.11 2.22
C VAL A 49 -4.72 14.51 3.54
N PRO A 50 -5.46 14.65 4.66
CA PRO A 50 -4.87 14.86 5.98
C PRO A 50 -3.84 13.78 6.35
N LEU A 51 -2.67 14.18 6.88
CA LEU A 51 -1.58 13.26 7.23
C LEU A 51 -2.03 12.09 8.11
N GLY A 52 -2.89 12.35 9.11
CA GLY A 52 -3.43 11.31 9.99
C GLY A 52 -4.20 10.23 9.23
N GLU A 53 -5.09 10.64 8.32
CA GLU A 53 -5.85 9.71 7.48
C GLU A 53 -4.92 8.95 6.52
N LEU A 54 -3.95 9.64 5.92
CA LEU A 54 -3.00 9.00 5.02
C LEU A 54 -2.19 7.92 5.74
N CYS A 55 -1.70 8.18 6.96
CA CYS A 55 -1.00 7.21 7.78
C CYS A 55 -1.83 5.93 7.99
N GLU A 56 -3.11 6.07 8.30
CA GLU A 56 -4.03 4.94 8.49
C GLU A 56 -4.23 4.16 7.19
N TRP A 57 -4.47 4.85 6.06
CA TRP A 57 -4.75 4.21 4.78
C TRP A 57 -3.52 3.46 4.25
N VAL A 58 -2.34 4.07 4.40
CA VAL A 58 -1.05 3.51 3.98
C VAL A 58 -0.73 2.25 4.79
N ALA A 59 -0.98 2.26 6.11
CA ALA A 59 -0.84 1.07 6.97
C ALA A 59 -1.85 -0.04 6.61
N GLU A 60 -3.13 0.31 6.41
CA GLU A 60 -4.18 -0.65 6.04
C GLU A 60 -3.91 -1.33 4.69
N ARG A 61 -3.45 -0.55 3.70
CA ARG A 61 -3.10 -1.07 2.37
C ARG A 61 -1.93 -2.05 2.44
N ARG A 62 -0.92 -1.74 3.27
CA ARG A 62 0.21 -2.64 3.53
C ARG A 62 -0.26 -3.95 4.16
N ASP A 63 -1.07 -3.89 5.21
CA ASP A 63 -1.60 -5.08 5.88
C ASP A 63 -2.43 -5.95 4.93
N THR A 64 -3.26 -5.33 4.11
CA THR A 64 -4.08 -6.03 3.11
C THR A 64 -3.19 -6.74 2.08
N THR A 65 -2.16 -6.05 1.57
CA THR A 65 -1.18 -6.61 0.63
C THR A 65 -0.43 -7.78 1.24
N MET A 66 0.06 -7.63 2.48
CA MET A 66 0.78 -8.67 3.21
C MET A 66 -0.10 -9.91 3.50
N LYS A 67 -1.37 -9.71 3.88
CA LYS A 67 -2.33 -10.81 4.07
C LYS A 67 -2.62 -11.55 2.77
N ARG A 68 -2.65 -10.86 1.63
CA ARG A 68 -2.80 -11.50 0.30
C ARG A 68 -1.55 -12.31 -0.05
N LEU A 69 -0.35 -11.74 0.12
CA LEU A 69 0.92 -12.44 -0.14
C LEU A 69 1.09 -13.69 0.71
N LYS A 70 0.76 -13.64 2.00
CA LYS A 70 0.81 -14.81 2.89
C LYS A 70 -0.15 -15.91 2.43
N ARG A 71 -1.38 -15.55 2.02
CA ARG A 71 -2.36 -16.51 1.45
C ARG A 71 -1.88 -17.11 0.13
N SER A 72 -1.29 -16.32 -0.77
CA SER A 72 -0.74 -16.82 -2.03
C SER A 72 0.48 -17.74 -1.84
N ARG A 73 1.24 -17.57 -0.75
CA ARG A 73 2.37 -18.46 -0.39
C ARG A 73 1.94 -19.76 0.28
N HIS A 74 0.71 -19.83 0.77
CA HIS A 74 0.06 -21.06 1.21
C HIS A 74 -1.14 -21.36 0.30
N PRO A 75 -0.92 -21.80 -0.97
CA PRO A 75 -1.99 -22.49 -1.66
C PRO A 75 -2.34 -23.70 -0.79
N ALA A 76 -3.57 -23.75 -0.31
CA ALA A 76 -4.04 -24.84 0.50
C ALA A 76 -3.69 -26.16 -0.20
N GLN A 77 -2.89 -27.00 0.45
CA GLN A 77 -2.85 -28.44 0.18
C GLN A 77 -4.22 -29.01 0.56
N THR A 78 -5.23 -28.80 -0.28
CA THR A 78 -6.54 -29.42 -0.12
C THR A 78 -7.15 -29.62 -1.50
N ALA A 79 -6.74 -30.70 -2.17
CA ALA A 79 -7.55 -31.42 -3.15
C ALA A 79 -6.88 -32.74 -3.52
N GLN A 80 -6.62 -33.63 -2.55
CA GLN A 80 -6.47 -35.07 -2.80
C GLN A 80 -6.87 -35.83 -1.54
N ALA A 81 -8.08 -36.41 -1.57
CA ALA A 81 -8.51 -37.67 -0.96
C ALA A 81 -10.03 -37.62 -0.74
N GLY A 82 -10.75 -38.44 -1.51
CA GLY A 82 -12.21 -38.55 -1.53
C GLY A 82 -12.66 -39.19 -2.83
#